data_AF-A0A4Z2GHG8-F1
#
_entry.id   AF-A0A4Z2GHG8-F1
#
_cell.length_a   1.000
_cell.length_b   1.000
_cell.length_c   1.000
_cell.angle_alpha   90.00
_cell.angle_beta   90.00
_cell.angle_gamma   90.00
#
_symmetry.space_group_name_H-M   'P 1'
#
loop_
_entity.id
_entity.type
_entity.pdbx_description
1 polymer ?
#
loop_
_entity_poly.entity_id
_entity_poly.type
_entity_poly.pdbx_seq_one_letter_code
_entity_poly.pdbx_strand_id
1 'polypeptide(L)'
;MCVNTEWGAFGDDGALEDYITEFDRDVDAASNNPGKQTLEKMVSGMYLGELVRLVVLKMAKLRLLFHGHVSDALRTKGTITTEHVAAMEEDKTGLMNTRNLLVDLGLSPSPDDCVAVQHVGTVVSSRSSNLVAAGLAAILTRIKRNRNLRTLRITVGVDGSVYKRHPQFPRRLHEVVRRLLPEGDVRFALSDGGSSTGAALVAAVAQRLAARSLQVDETLSPFRLSQEQLQVMKTRMRMGLEAGLKSKGPSAVKMLPSFVYRTPDGTEHGKYLSLDLGARNFRAMLVNFKQGLQPNYLPLYHKMYPVPPEVTQGRGEELFDLIAQCVSDFLDYTGMKNARLPACFILSFPCEQTAIDTGSLVSWTKGFHATGCEGRDVVSMLREAIERRSVRSGTNVCYMEELKNIEKNEDTTGRMERGEWAPEEEDEDDGRERERAEVPKMCVNTEWGGLGDDGSLDDIITPYDIEVDRNSLHPETQSGRMALLQVRSVLQQLGLDCSCDDSIIVREVCGAVSRRAAQLCGAGMAAVVDKIRENRGLDHLNITIGVDGTLYKLHPQVCFPGVTVRSQSQTRPLAL
;
A
#
# COMPACT_ATOMS: atom_id res chain seq x y z
N MET A 1 -13.59 1.31 -18.89
CA MET A 1 -14.30 0.04 -18.66
C MET A 1 -15.45 -0.09 -19.66
N CYS A 2 -15.70 -1.27 -20.22
CA CYS A 2 -16.93 -1.55 -20.97
C CYS A 2 -18.04 -1.96 -19.99
N VAL A 3 -19.30 -1.78 -20.36
CA VAL A 3 -20.45 -2.17 -19.53
C VAL A 3 -21.40 -3.01 -20.38
N ASN A 4 -21.62 -4.26 -19.97
CA ASN A 4 -22.73 -5.04 -20.49
C ASN A 4 -24.03 -4.49 -19.88
N THR A 5 -25.07 -4.33 -20.68
CA THR A 5 -26.34 -3.72 -20.26
C THR A 5 -27.41 -4.75 -19.88
N GLU A 6 -27.27 -6.00 -20.34
CA GLU A 6 -28.30 -7.05 -20.23
C GLU A 6 -29.73 -6.55 -20.54
N TRP A 7 -29.85 -5.65 -21.53
CA TRP A 7 -31.08 -4.92 -21.83
C TRP A 7 -32.28 -5.79 -22.25
N GLY A 8 -32.09 -7.09 -22.45
CA GLY A 8 -33.16 -8.05 -22.71
C GLY A 8 -34.17 -8.11 -21.56
N ALA A 9 -33.70 -7.92 -20.31
CA ALA A 9 -34.51 -7.86 -19.09
C ALA A 9 -35.27 -6.53 -18.88
N PHE A 10 -35.17 -5.57 -19.81
CA PHE A 10 -35.93 -4.32 -19.67
C PHE A 10 -37.43 -4.61 -19.79
N GLY A 11 -38.21 -4.16 -18.80
CA GLY A 11 -39.63 -4.47 -18.67
C GLY A 11 -39.96 -5.64 -17.74
N ASP A 12 -38.98 -6.40 -17.24
CA ASP A 12 -39.19 -7.48 -16.25
C ASP A 12 -39.72 -6.93 -14.89
N ASP A 13 -39.60 -5.63 -14.67
CA ASP A 13 -40.13 -4.84 -13.56
C ASP A 13 -41.53 -4.23 -13.84
N GLY A 14 -42.12 -4.52 -15.00
CA GLY A 14 -43.37 -3.92 -15.48
C GLY A 14 -43.20 -2.58 -16.21
N ALA A 15 -41.97 -2.05 -16.37
CA ALA A 15 -41.74 -0.74 -17.00
C ALA A 15 -42.09 -0.66 -18.50
N LEU A 16 -42.51 -1.78 -19.11
CA LEU A 16 -42.98 -1.87 -20.49
C LEU A 16 -44.44 -2.33 -20.63
N GLU A 17 -45.22 -2.44 -19.55
CA GLU A 17 -46.58 -3.02 -19.59
C GLU A 17 -47.51 -2.38 -20.66
N ASP A 18 -47.42 -1.06 -20.86
CA ASP A 18 -48.14 -0.30 -21.89
C ASP A 18 -47.81 -0.71 -23.34
N TYR A 19 -46.67 -1.38 -23.56
CA TYR A 19 -46.20 -1.87 -24.86
C TYR A 19 -46.42 -3.38 -25.07
N ILE A 20 -46.72 -4.12 -23.99
CA ILE A 20 -46.86 -5.58 -24.00
C ILE A 20 -48.27 -5.94 -24.48
N THR A 21 -48.37 -6.68 -25.59
CA THR A 21 -49.64 -7.17 -26.14
C THR A 21 -50.04 -8.52 -25.53
N GLU A 22 -51.24 -9.02 -25.84
CA GLU A 22 -51.64 -10.39 -25.48
C GLU A 22 -50.67 -11.44 -26.07
N PHE A 23 -50.17 -11.23 -27.29
CA PHE A 23 -49.26 -12.15 -27.97
C PHE A 23 -47.89 -12.24 -27.29
N ASP A 24 -47.44 -11.13 -26.69
CA ASP A 24 -46.19 -11.09 -25.92
C ASP A 24 -46.34 -11.85 -24.60
N ARG A 25 -47.50 -11.76 -23.94
CA ARG A 25 -47.83 -12.54 -22.73
C ARG A 25 -47.98 -14.03 -23.05
N ASP A 26 -48.58 -14.40 -24.18
CA ASP A 26 -48.65 -15.79 -24.67
C ASP A 26 -47.24 -16.37 -24.94
N VAL A 27 -46.34 -15.59 -25.57
CA VAL A 27 -44.93 -15.99 -25.79
C VAL A 27 -44.17 -16.14 -24.47
N ASP A 28 -44.35 -15.21 -23.53
CA ASP A 28 -43.69 -15.25 -22.23
C ASP A 28 -44.14 -16.45 -21.39
N ALA A 29 -45.44 -16.65 -21.24
CA ALA A 29 -46.02 -17.76 -20.48
C ALA A 29 -45.63 -19.13 -21.05
N ALA A 30 -45.46 -19.22 -22.38
CA ALA A 30 -44.99 -20.43 -23.06
C ALA A 30 -43.45 -20.51 -23.18
N SER A 31 -42.68 -19.61 -22.59
CA SER A 31 -41.20 -19.58 -22.68
C SER A 31 -40.51 -20.49 -21.66
N ASN A 32 -39.19 -20.66 -21.81
CA ASN A 32 -38.36 -21.37 -20.83
C ASN A 32 -38.08 -20.53 -19.56
N ASN A 33 -38.46 -19.26 -19.57
CA ASN A 33 -38.15 -18.26 -18.56
C ASN A 33 -39.28 -17.22 -18.39
N PRO A 34 -40.52 -17.61 -18.02
CA PRO A 34 -41.62 -16.65 -17.88
C PRO A 34 -41.31 -15.53 -16.87
N GLY A 35 -41.83 -14.33 -17.14
CA GLY A 35 -41.57 -13.11 -16.35
C GLY A 35 -40.12 -12.63 -16.41
N LYS A 36 -39.35 -12.98 -17.45
CA LYS A 36 -37.95 -12.59 -17.66
C LYS A 36 -37.60 -12.33 -19.12
N GLN A 37 -36.59 -11.49 -19.36
CA GLN A 37 -36.15 -11.12 -20.72
C GLN A 37 -37.29 -10.52 -21.58
N THR A 38 -38.09 -9.64 -20.99
CA THR A 38 -39.31 -9.05 -21.56
C THR A 38 -39.06 -8.31 -22.88
N LEU A 39 -38.06 -7.42 -22.93
CA LEU A 39 -37.67 -6.76 -24.19
C LEU A 39 -37.15 -7.78 -25.21
N GLU A 40 -36.34 -8.76 -24.78
CA GLU A 40 -35.78 -9.78 -25.67
C GLU A 40 -36.89 -10.55 -26.40
N LYS A 41 -37.95 -10.92 -25.70
CA LYS A 41 -39.12 -11.63 -26.25
C LYS A 41 -39.87 -10.81 -27.31
N MET A 42 -39.88 -9.48 -27.19
CA MET A 42 -40.47 -8.59 -28.19
C MET A 42 -39.59 -8.36 -29.42
N VAL A 43 -38.27 -8.65 -29.37
CA VAL A 43 -37.31 -8.24 -30.41
C VAL A 43 -36.46 -9.35 -31.04
N SER A 44 -36.13 -10.43 -30.32
CA SER A 44 -35.07 -11.36 -30.71
C SER A 44 -35.52 -12.45 -31.69
N GLY A 45 -34.57 -12.97 -32.48
CA GLY A 45 -34.82 -13.96 -33.52
C GLY A 45 -35.36 -15.31 -33.05
N MET A 46 -35.36 -15.57 -31.74
CA MET A 46 -36.01 -16.74 -31.14
C MET A 46 -37.54 -16.62 -31.10
N TYR A 47 -38.08 -15.39 -31.10
CA TYR A 47 -39.48 -15.13 -30.74
C TYR A 47 -40.32 -14.48 -31.86
N LEU A 48 -39.71 -13.75 -32.82
CA LEU A 48 -40.48 -13.03 -33.87
C LEU A 48 -41.38 -13.95 -34.72
N GLY A 49 -40.91 -15.14 -35.11
CA GLY A 49 -41.72 -16.12 -35.83
C GLY A 49 -42.93 -16.62 -35.03
N GLU A 50 -42.78 -16.83 -33.72
CA GLU A 50 -43.84 -17.30 -32.84
C GLU A 50 -44.88 -16.20 -32.56
N LEU A 51 -44.45 -14.94 -32.42
CA LEU A 51 -45.35 -13.78 -32.36
C LEU A 51 -46.22 -13.69 -33.62
N VAL A 52 -45.61 -13.83 -34.81
CA VAL A 52 -46.36 -13.89 -36.09
C VAL A 52 -47.34 -15.06 -36.10
N ARG A 53 -46.91 -16.26 -35.67
CA ARG A 53 -47.79 -17.45 -35.59
C ARG A 53 -49.02 -17.21 -34.71
N LEU A 54 -48.84 -16.61 -33.53
CA LEU A 54 -49.93 -16.35 -32.58
C LEU A 54 -50.93 -15.32 -33.12
N VAL A 55 -50.46 -14.25 -33.78
CA VAL A 55 -51.32 -13.28 -34.47
C VAL A 55 -52.13 -13.96 -35.59
N VAL A 56 -51.46 -14.71 -36.47
CA VAL A 56 -52.11 -15.43 -37.59
C VAL A 56 -53.12 -16.46 -37.08
N LEU A 57 -52.77 -17.21 -36.02
CA LEU A 57 -53.67 -18.16 -35.36
C LEU A 57 -54.90 -17.47 -34.74
N LYS A 58 -54.75 -16.28 -34.14
CA LYS A 58 -55.89 -15.52 -33.61
C LYS A 58 -56.77 -14.97 -34.74
N MET A 59 -56.19 -14.39 -35.79
CA MET A 59 -56.93 -13.91 -36.96
C MET A 59 -57.72 -15.04 -37.65
N ALA A 60 -57.11 -16.22 -37.80
CA ALA A 60 -57.79 -17.40 -38.32
C ALA A 60 -58.94 -17.87 -37.40
N LYS A 61 -58.73 -17.96 -36.08
CA LYS A 61 -59.82 -18.26 -35.12
C LYS A 61 -61.00 -17.26 -35.20
N LEU A 62 -60.71 -15.99 -35.50
CA LEU A 62 -61.71 -14.92 -35.70
C LEU A 62 -62.32 -14.91 -37.12
N ARG A 63 -61.99 -15.86 -37.98
CA ARG A 63 -62.40 -15.96 -39.40
C ARG A 63 -61.94 -14.78 -40.29
N LEU A 64 -60.93 -14.03 -39.84
CA LEU A 64 -60.30 -12.95 -40.61
C LEU A 64 -59.28 -13.46 -41.64
N LEU A 65 -58.83 -14.72 -41.51
CA LEU A 65 -57.98 -15.44 -42.45
C LEU A 65 -58.55 -16.84 -42.71
N PHE A 66 -58.23 -17.40 -43.89
CA PHE A 66 -58.49 -18.79 -44.30
C PHE A 66 -59.95 -19.24 -44.12
N HIS A 67 -60.89 -18.29 -44.22
CA HIS A 67 -62.33 -18.46 -43.91
C HIS A 67 -62.65 -19.07 -42.53
N GLY A 68 -61.72 -19.01 -41.57
CA GLY A 68 -61.85 -19.64 -40.25
C GLY A 68 -61.18 -21.00 -40.10
N HIS A 69 -60.50 -21.52 -41.13
CA HIS A 69 -59.77 -22.78 -41.05
C HIS A 69 -58.47 -22.63 -40.25
N VAL A 70 -58.16 -23.61 -39.40
CA VAL A 70 -56.97 -23.62 -38.53
C VAL A 70 -56.42 -25.04 -38.46
N SER A 71 -55.33 -25.27 -39.21
CA SER A 71 -54.58 -26.54 -39.24
C SER A 71 -53.80 -26.80 -37.95
N ASP A 72 -53.40 -28.05 -37.73
CA ASP A 72 -52.63 -28.44 -36.55
C ASP A 72 -51.18 -27.91 -36.59
N ALA A 73 -50.62 -27.70 -37.78
CA ALA A 73 -49.35 -27.01 -37.95
C ALA A 73 -49.44 -25.55 -37.48
N LEU A 74 -50.52 -24.82 -37.81
CA LEU A 74 -50.72 -23.45 -37.31
C LEU A 74 -50.97 -23.41 -35.79
N ARG A 75 -51.52 -24.47 -35.18
CA ARG A 75 -51.68 -24.59 -33.72
C ARG A 75 -50.36 -24.86 -32.99
N THR A 76 -49.44 -25.58 -33.62
CA THR A 76 -48.18 -26.04 -33.02
C THR A 76 -47.17 -24.90 -32.87
N LYS A 77 -46.53 -24.78 -31.70
CA LYS A 77 -45.52 -23.76 -31.41
C LYS A 77 -44.30 -23.88 -32.33
N GLY A 78 -43.78 -22.74 -32.81
CA GLY A 78 -42.53 -22.66 -33.57
C GLY A 78 -42.59 -23.06 -35.04
N THR A 79 -43.76 -23.38 -35.60
CA THR A 79 -43.92 -23.75 -37.02
C THR A 79 -43.75 -22.58 -37.99
N ILE A 80 -43.92 -21.34 -37.52
CA ILE A 80 -43.42 -20.14 -38.20
C ILE A 80 -42.14 -19.69 -37.51
N THR A 81 -41.04 -19.70 -38.25
CA THR A 81 -39.73 -19.28 -37.75
C THR A 81 -39.43 -17.83 -38.14
N THR A 82 -38.46 -17.20 -37.48
CA THR A 82 -38.00 -15.85 -37.90
C THR A 82 -37.33 -15.87 -39.28
N GLU A 83 -36.84 -17.02 -39.74
CA GLU A 83 -36.35 -17.20 -41.12
C GLU A 83 -37.50 -17.18 -42.14
N HIS A 84 -38.67 -17.73 -41.78
CA HIS A 84 -39.90 -17.55 -42.56
C HIS A 84 -40.32 -16.07 -42.61
N VAL A 85 -40.25 -15.34 -41.48
CA VAL A 85 -40.55 -13.88 -41.45
C VAL A 85 -39.62 -13.10 -42.37
N ALA A 86 -38.31 -13.37 -42.34
CA ALA A 86 -37.36 -12.77 -43.27
C ALA A 86 -37.70 -13.08 -44.74
N ALA A 87 -38.01 -14.33 -45.06
CA ALA A 87 -38.37 -14.75 -46.42
C ALA A 87 -39.69 -14.12 -46.92
N MET A 88 -40.66 -13.86 -46.04
CA MET A 88 -41.88 -13.14 -46.41
C MET A 88 -41.62 -11.67 -46.79
N GLU A 89 -40.50 -11.07 -46.36
CA GLU A 89 -40.15 -9.66 -46.61
C GLU A 89 -39.09 -9.45 -47.71
N GLU A 90 -38.85 -10.47 -48.53
CA GLU A 90 -38.04 -10.38 -49.75
C GLU A 90 -38.75 -9.58 -50.86
N ASP A 91 -38.09 -8.53 -51.39
CA ASP A 91 -38.68 -7.53 -52.29
C ASP A 91 -39.38 -8.11 -53.54
N LYS A 92 -38.90 -9.27 -54.03
CA LYS A 92 -39.38 -9.90 -55.29
C LYS A 92 -40.18 -11.18 -55.09
N THR A 93 -39.97 -11.88 -53.98
CA THR A 93 -40.53 -13.23 -53.75
C THR A 93 -41.37 -13.33 -52.50
N GLY A 94 -41.44 -12.28 -51.67
CA GLY A 94 -42.11 -12.29 -50.37
C GLY A 94 -43.52 -12.90 -50.38
N LEU A 95 -44.41 -12.46 -51.27
CA LEU A 95 -45.77 -13.00 -51.39
C LEU A 95 -45.81 -14.48 -51.84
N MET A 96 -44.87 -14.92 -52.67
CA MET A 96 -44.74 -16.31 -53.08
C MET A 96 -44.21 -17.17 -51.92
N ASN A 97 -43.23 -16.66 -51.17
CA ASN A 97 -42.69 -17.31 -49.98
C ASN A 97 -43.76 -17.42 -48.89
N THR A 98 -44.56 -16.38 -48.67
CA THR A 98 -45.75 -16.41 -47.79
C THR A 98 -46.77 -17.45 -48.26
N ARG A 99 -47.07 -17.52 -49.56
CA ARG A 99 -48.00 -18.50 -50.12
C ARG A 99 -47.53 -19.94 -49.89
N ASN A 100 -46.26 -20.21 -50.15
CA ASN A 100 -45.66 -21.53 -49.97
C ASN A 100 -45.71 -21.94 -48.50
N LEU A 101 -45.23 -21.07 -47.59
CA LEU A 101 -45.31 -21.28 -46.14
C LEU A 101 -46.72 -21.64 -45.67
N LEU A 102 -47.74 -20.93 -46.15
CA LEU A 102 -49.13 -21.17 -45.76
C LEU A 102 -49.67 -22.50 -46.30
N VAL A 103 -49.24 -22.93 -47.50
CA VAL A 103 -49.54 -24.27 -48.04
C VAL A 103 -48.80 -25.37 -47.27
N ASP A 104 -47.54 -25.15 -46.89
CA ASP A 104 -46.73 -26.09 -46.09
C ASP A 104 -47.30 -26.25 -44.66
N LEU A 105 -47.96 -25.21 -44.13
CA LEU A 105 -48.77 -25.26 -42.90
C LEU A 105 -50.12 -25.97 -43.09
N GLY A 106 -50.41 -26.54 -44.26
CA GLY A 106 -51.66 -27.26 -44.54
C GLY A 106 -52.88 -26.36 -44.69
N LEU A 107 -52.70 -25.12 -45.17
CA LEU A 107 -53.78 -24.16 -45.42
C LEU A 107 -53.99 -23.96 -46.92
N SER A 108 -55.17 -23.45 -47.30
CA SER A 108 -55.51 -23.08 -48.69
C SER A 108 -55.62 -21.56 -48.83
N PRO A 109 -54.50 -20.80 -48.88
CA PRO A 109 -54.52 -19.34 -48.83
C PRO A 109 -55.06 -18.70 -50.10
N SER A 110 -55.93 -17.70 -49.94
CA SER A 110 -56.26 -16.72 -50.98
C SER A 110 -55.08 -15.76 -51.24
N PRO A 111 -55.10 -14.93 -52.30
CA PRO A 111 -54.12 -13.86 -52.47
C PRO A 111 -54.14 -12.86 -51.30
N ASP A 112 -55.33 -12.54 -50.79
CA ASP A 112 -55.52 -11.57 -49.70
C ASP A 112 -54.99 -12.10 -48.36
N ASP A 113 -55.14 -13.41 -48.08
CA ASP A 113 -54.49 -14.07 -46.94
C ASP A 113 -52.96 -13.90 -47.01
N CYS A 114 -52.36 -14.07 -48.18
CA CYS A 114 -50.91 -13.92 -48.36
C CYS A 114 -50.46 -12.47 -48.07
N VAL A 115 -51.21 -11.46 -48.54
CA VAL A 115 -50.92 -10.04 -48.28
C VAL A 115 -51.07 -9.73 -46.79
N ALA A 116 -52.14 -10.21 -46.15
CA ALA A 116 -52.39 -9.99 -44.73
C ALA A 116 -51.32 -10.64 -43.83
N VAL A 117 -50.92 -11.88 -44.11
CA VAL A 117 -49.86 -12.58 -43.34
C VAL A 117 -48.48 -11.93 -43.56
N GLN A 118 -48.15 -11.51 -44.79
CA GLN A 118 -46.94 -10.72 -45.05
C GLN A 118 -46.94 -9.40 -44.27
N HIS A 119 -48.09 -8.73 -44.18
CA HIS A 119 -48.23 -7.50 -43.40
C HIS A 119 -48.06 -7.73 -41.89
N VAL A 120 -48.60 -8.83 -41.34
CA VAL A 120 -48.35 -9.23 -39.93
C VAL A 120 -46.85 -9.43 -39.67
N GLY A 121 -46.14 -10.15 -40.55
CA GLY A 121 -44.67 -10.27 -40.47
C GLY A 121 -43.97 -8.91 -40.46
N THR A 122 -44.34 -8.05 -41.40
CA THR A 122 -43.84 -6.68 -41.53
C THR A 122 -44.05 -5.83 -40.26
N VAL A 123 -45.21 -5.94 -39.62
CA VAL A 123 -45.52 -5.21 -38.38
C VAL A 123 -44.68 -5.72 -37.21
N VAL A 124 -44.56 -7.05 -37.03
CA VAL A 124 -43.78 -7.65 -35.94
C VAL A 124 -42.28 -7.36 -36.08
N SER A 125 -41.71 -7.52 -37.28
CA SER A 125 -40.29 -7.23 -37.54
C SER A 125 -39.98 -5.73 -37.41
N SER A 126 -40.88 -4.86 -37.87
CA SER A 126 -40.75 -3.40 -37.72
C SER A 126 -40.81 -2.99 -36.25
N ARG A 127 -41.74 -3.54 -35.46
CA ARG A 127 -41.82 -3.31 -34.00
C ARG A 127 -40.51 -3.66 -33.32
N SER A 128 -39.94 -4.83 -33.63
CA SER A 128 -38.62 -5.23 -33.12
C SER A 128 -37.53 -4.21 -33.48
N SER A 129 -37.42 -3.81 -34.76
CA SER A 129 -36.42 -2.83 -35.18
C SER A 129 -36.60 -1.45 -34.51
N ASN A 130 -37.85 -1.03 -34.25
CA ASN A 130 -38.15 0.22 -33.56
C ASN A 130 -37.70 0.19 -32.10
N LEU A 131 -37.96 -0.92 -31.39
CA LEU A 131 -37.60 -1.10 -29.97
C LEU A 131 -36.08 -1.16 -29.78
N VAL A 132 -35.37 -1.92 -30.62
CA VAL A 132 -33.89 -1.99 -30.59
C VAL A 132 -33.27 -0.63 -30.96
N ALA A 133 -33.86 0.10 -31.91
CA ALA A 133 -33.41 1.46 -32.25
C ALA A 133 -33.58 2.44 -31.08
N ALA A 134 -34.68 2.35 -30.32
CA ALA A 134 -34.92 3.19 -29.15
C ALA A 134 -33.92 2.91 -28.01
N GLY A 135 -33.70 1.64 -27.68
CA GLY A 135 -32.69 1.23 -26.70
C GLY A 135 -31.28 1.69 -27.09
N LEU A 136 -30.90 1.51 -28.36
CA LEU A 136 -29.60 1.97 -28.87
C LEU A 136 -29.47 3.50 -28.82
N ALA A 137 -30.50 4.24 -29.24
CA ALA A 137 -30.50 5.70 -29.18
C ALA A 137 -30.34 6.24 -27.75
N ALA A 138 -30.88 5.55 -26.74
CA ALA A 138 -30.67 5.89 -25.33
C ALA A 138 -29.21 5.70 -24.89
N ILE A 139 -28.57 4.57 -25.24
CA ILE A 139 -27.14 4.31 -24.98
C ILE A 139 -26.26 5.37 -25.67
N LEU A 140 -26.52 5.65 -26.95
CA LEU A 140 -25.76 6.65 -27.72
C LEU A 140 -25.93 8.06 -27.13
N THR A 141 -27.15 8.43 -26.70
CA THR A 141 -27.42 9.68 -25.99
C THR A 141 -26.65 9.77 -24.67
N ARG A 142 -26.55 8.67 -23.91
CA ARG A 142 -25.74 8.61 -22.68
C ARG A 142 -24.25 8.79 -22.98
N ILE A 143 -23.73 8.18 -24.05
CA ILE A 143 -22.33 8.38 -24.48
C ILE A 143 -22.07 9.83 -24.90
N LYS A 144 -22.97 10.46 -25.66
CA LYS A 144 -22.89 11.87 -26.05
C LYS A 144 -22.81 12.79 -24.83
N ARG A 145 -23.74 12.61 -23.87
CA ARG A 145 -23.79 13.37 -22.61
C ARG A 145 -22.53 13.17 -21.77
N ASN A 146 -22.08 11.92 -21.58
CA ASN A 146 -20.91 11.60 -20.75
C ASN A 146 -19.60 12.16 -21.32
N ARG A 147 -19.52 12.39 -22.64
CA ARG A 147 -18.37 13.03 -23.31
C ARG A 147 -18.56 14.53 -23.52
N ASN A 148 -19.66 15.12 -23.05
CA ASN A 148 -20.06 16.53 -23.24
C ASN A 148 -19.99 17.00 -24.71
N LEU A 149 -20.41 16.15 -25.66
CA LEU A 149 -20.27 16.43 -27.09
C LEU A 149 -21.53 17.08 -27.68
N ARG A 150 -21.34 18.10 -28.54
CA ARG A 150 -22.42 18.71 -29.34
C ARG A 150 -22.96 17.77 -30.40
N THR A 151 -22.10 17.03 -31.10
CA THR A 151 -22.47 15.97 -32.05
C THR A 151 -21.75 14.67 -31.68
N LEU A 152 -22.39 13.52 -31.90
CA LEU A 152 -21.77 12.22 -31.62
C LEU A 152 -21.32 11.55 -32.92
N ARG A 153 -20.02 11.29 -33.06
CA ARG A 153 -19.48 10.41 -34.11
C ARG A 153 -19.04 9.09 -33.50
N ILE A 154 -19.59 7.97 -33.97
CA ILE A 154 -19.39 6.66 -33.35
C ILE A 154 -19.62 5.50 -34.32
N THR A 155 -18.87 4.42 -34.14
CA THR A 155 -19.13 3.13 -34.78
C THR A 155 -19.82 2.18 -33.80
N VAL A 156 -20.93 1.57 -34.22
CA VAL A 156 -21.61 0.49 -33.50
C VAL A 156 -21.26 -0.83 -34.18
N GLY A 157 -20.61 -1.74 -33.46
CA GLY A 157 -20.41 -3.12 -33.91
C GLY A 157 -21.71 -3.91 -33.80
N VAL A 158 -22.04 -4.71 -34.82
CA VAL A 158 -23.30 -5.47 -34.89
C VAL A 158 -23.04 -6.91 -35.31
N ASP A 159 -23.75 -7.83 -34.65
CA ASP A 159 -23.88 -9.24 -35.01
C ASP A 159 -25.32 -9.71 -34.70
N GLY A 160 -25.67 -10.94 -35.08
CA GLY A 160 -26.97 -11.56 -34.86
C GLY A 160 -27.68 -11.94 -36.15
N SER A 161 -28.35 -13.09 -36.14
CA SER A 161 -29.00 -13.67 -37.32
C SER A 161 -30.08 -12.79 -37.93
N VAL A 162 -30.92 -12.14 -37.12
CA VAL A 162 -31.98 -11.23 -37.59
C VAL A 162 -31.38 -10.07 -38.39
N TYR A 163 -30.39 -9.37 -37.83
CA TYR A 163 -29.74 -8.25 -38.51
C TYR A 163 -28.93 -8.69 -39.75
N LYS A 164 -28.34 -9.89 -39.73
CA LYS A 164 -27.56 -10.40 -40.87
C LYS A 164 -28.39 -11.01 -42.01
N ARG A 165 -29.59 -11.56 -41.74
CA ARG A 165 -30.39 -12.32 -42.73
C ARG A 165 -31.71 -11.65 -43.13
N HIS A 166 -32.29 -10.78 -42.31
CA HIS A 166 -33.62 -10.21 -42.59
C HIS A 166 -33.51 -8.98 -43.50
N PRO A 167 -34.03 -9.01 -44.75
CA PRO A 167 -33.69 -8.04 -45.80
C PRO A 167 -33.96 -6.57 -45.39
N GLN A 168 -35.11 -6.31 -44.77
CA GLN A 168 -35.52 -4.96 -44.37
C GLN A 168 -34.99 -4.50 -43.00
N PHE A 169 -34.45 -5.39 -42.15
CA PHE A 169 -34.27 -5.11 -40.73
C PHE A 169 -33.16 -4.08 -40.43
N PRO A 170 -31.93 -4.19 -41.00
CA PRO A 170 -30.90 -3.17 -40.81
C PRO A 170 -31.36 -1.78 -41.27
N ARG A 171 -32.07 -1.71 -42.39
CA ARG A 171 -32.55 -0.47 -42.98
C ARG A 171 -33.51 0.26 -42.03
N ARG A 172 -34.55 -0.43 -41.54
CA ARG A 172 -35.51 0.13 -40.57
C ARG A 172 -34.82 0.55 -39.26
N LEU A 173 -33.92 -0.29 -38.73
CA LEU A 173 -33.14 0.04 -37.53
C LEU A 173 -32.35 1.34 -37.72
N HIS A 174 -31.62 1.49 -38.83
CA HIS A 174 -30.81 2.68 -39.09
C HIS A 174 -31.66 3.94 -39.31
N GLU A 175 -32.76 3.83 -40.04
CA GLU A 175 -33.72 4.93 -40.26
C GLU A 175 -34.27 5.46 -38.93
N VAL A 176 -34.66 4.57 -38.01
CA VAL A 176 -35.19 4.96 -36.69
C VAL A 176 -34.10 5.49 -35.76
N VAL A 177 -32.89 4.90 -35.74
CA VAL A 177 -31.77 5.46 -34.95
C VAL A 177 -31.42 6.87 -35.39
N ARG A 178 -31.37 7.15 -36.71
CA ARG A 178 -31.15 8.53 -37.22
C ARG A 178 -32.27 9.49 -36.83
N ARG A 179 -33.53 9.02 -36.84
CA ARG A 179 -34.69 9.82 -36.42
C ARG A 179 -34.68 10.16 -34.92
N LEU A 180 -34.23 9.22 -34.08
CA LEU A 180 -34.15 9.41 -32.62
C LEU A 180 -32.86 10.13 -32.16
N LEU A 181 -31.81 10.11 -32.98
CA LEU A 181 -30.53 10.79 -32.72
C LEU A 181 -30.05 11.60 -33.94
N PRO A 182 -30.75 12.69 -34.31
CA PRO A 182 -30.44 13.46 -35.52
C PRO A 182 -29.06 14.15 -35.48
N GLU A 183 -28.48 14.35 -34.29
CA GLU A 183 -27.13 14.90 -34.09
C GLU A 183 -26.04 13.81 -33.93
N GLY A 184 -26.27 12.62 -34.51
CA GLY A 184 -25.37 11.47 -34.46
C GLY A 184 -24.92 10.95 -35.84
N ASP A 185 -23.62 11.03 -36.12
CA ASP A 185 -22.97 10.23 -37.18
C ASP A 185 -22.69 8.82 -36.64
N VAL A 186 -23.67 7.93 -36.86
CA VAL A 186 -23.66 6.54 -36.38
C VAL A 186 -23.34 5.61 -37.55
N ARG A 187 -22.11 5.09 -37.59
CA ARG A 187 -21.71 4.03 -38.52
C ARG A 187 -22.01 2.67 -37.90
N PHE A 188 -22.75 1.82 -38.61
CA PHE A 188 -22.90 0.41 -38.24
C PHE A 188 -21.81 -0.41 -38.94
N ALA A 189 -21.18 -1.33 -38.19
CA ALA A 189 -20.16 -2.24 -38.69
C ALA A 189 -20.53 -3.68 -38.34
N LEU A 190 -20.67 -4.54 -39.35
CA LEU A 190 -20.88 -5.97 -39.15
C LEU A 190 -19.60 -6.62 -38.60
N SER A 191 -19.74 -7.59 -37.69
CA SER A 191 -18.64 -8.49 -37.33
C SER A 191 -18.73 -9.78 -38.15
N ASP A 192 -17.81 -9.98 -39.09
CA ASP A 192 -17.79 -11.17 -39.94
C ASP A 192 -17.26 -12.41 -39.18
N GLY A 193 -16.29 -12.21 -38.27
CA GLY A 193 -15.73 -13.25 -37.38
C GLY A 193 -16.50 -13.47 -36.06
N GLY A 194 -17.65 -12.82 -35.91
CA GLY A 194 -18.48 -12.87 -34.69
C GLY A 194 -17.79 -12.27 -33.45
N SER A 195 -18.01 -12.87 -32.29
CA SER A 195 -17.39 -12.45 -31.01
C SER A 195 -15.96 -12.95 -30.81
N SER A 196 -15.53 -13.97 -31.58
CA SER A 196 -14.28 -14.72 -31.37
C SER A 196 -13.02 -13.83 -31.38
N THR A 197 -12.90 -12.94 -32.37
CA THR A 197 -11.78 -12.01 -32.51
C THR A 197 -11.72 -11.01 -31.35
N GLY A 198 -12.88 -10.55 -30.86
CA GLY A 198 -12.97 -9.66 -29.70
C GLY A 198 -12.51 -10.36 -28.41
N ALA A 199 -12.95 -11.60 -28.20
CA ALA A 199 -12.52 -12.42 -27.06
C ALA A 199 -11.00 -12.69 -27.08
N ALA A 200 -10.42 -13.00 -28.25
CA ALA A 200 -8.99 -13.21 -28.40
C ALA A 200 -8.17 -11.95 -28.07
N LEU A 201 -8.63 -10.76 -28.49
CA LEU A 201 -7.99 -9.49 -28.14
C LEU A 201 -8.06 -9.18 -26.63
N VAL A 202 -9.19 -9.47 -25.98
CA VAL A 202 -9.32 -9.34 -24.52
C VAL A 202 -8.39 -10.31 -23.80
N ALA A 203 -8.31 -11.57 -24.24
CA ALA A 203 -7.41 -12.58 -23.68
C ALA A 203 -5.94 -12.18 -23.80
N ALA A 204 -5.51 -11.65 -24.95
CA ALA A 204 -4.14 -11.19 -25.17
C ALA A 204 -3.77 -9.99 -24.25
N VAL A 205 -4.71 -9.07 -24.00
CA VAL A 205 -4.51 -7.97 -23.04
C VAL A 205 -4.44 -8.51 -21.61
N ALA A 206 -5.32 -9.43 -21.23
CA ALA A 206 -5.32 -10.05 -19.91
C ALA A 206 -4.03 -10.84 -19.64
N GLN A 207 -3.54 -11.62 -20.61
CA GLN A 207 -2.27 -12.34 -20.54
C GLN A 207 -1.09 -11.39 -20.32
N ARG A 208 -1.03 -10.27 -21.05
CA ARG A 208 0.03 -9.26 -20.90
C ARG A 208 0.01 -8.60 -19.51
N LEU A 209 -1.18 -8.32 -18.96
CA LEU A 209 -1.31 -7.76 -17.62
C LEU A 209 -0.93 -8.78 -16.52
N ALA A 210 -1.33 -10.04 -16.68
CA ALA A 210 -0.94 -11.13 -15.78
C ALA A 210 0.59 -11.35 -15.79
N ALA A 211 1.23 -11.33 -16.96
CA ALA A 211 2.69 -11.41 -17.08
C ALA A 211 3.40 -10.23 -16.40
N ARG A 212 2.89 -9.00 -16.53
CA ARG A 212 3.42 -7.83 -15.80
C ARG A 212 3.27 -7.99 -14.29
N SER A 213 2.15 -8.53 -13.81
CA SER A 213 1.93 -8.82 -12.39
C SER A 213 2.93 -9.86 -11.87
N LEU A 214 3.12 -10.95 -12.60
CA LEU A 214 4.10 -12.00 -12.26
C LEU A 214 5.52 -11.42 -12.16
N GLN A 215 5.93 -10.59 -13.13
CA GLN A 215 7.23 -9.93 -13.12
C GLN A 215 7.42 -9.02 -11.88
N VAL A 216 6.38 -8.31 -11.44
CA VAL A 216 6.41 -7.51 -10.20
C VAL A 216 6.50 -8.40 -8.96
N ASP A 217 5.72 -9.49 -8.91
CA ASP A 217 5.77 -10.49 -7.82
C ASP A 217 7.15 -11.16 -7.68
N GLU A 218 7.76 -11.56 -8.80
CA GLU A 218 9.11 -12.12 -8.86
C GLU A 218 10.16 -11.08 -8.41
N THR A 219 10.07 -9.84 -8.92
CA THR A 219 10.95 -8.72 -8.58
C THR A 219 10.89 -8.37 -7.08
N LEU A 220 9.70 -8.47 -6.47
CA LEU A 220 9.48 -8.19 -5.04
C LEU A 220 9.63 -9.40 -4.13
N SER A 221 9.78 -10.62 -4.68
CA SER A 221 9.95 -11.84 -3.89
C SER A 221 11.14 -11.80 -2.90
N PRO A 222 12.32 -11.22 -3.21
CA PRO A 222 13.43 -11.15 -2.26
C PRO A 222 13.19 -10.21 -1.06
N PHE A 223 12.13 -9.39 -1.09
CA PHE A 223 11.74 -8.54 0.04
C PHE A 223 10.78 -9.25 1.01
N ARG A 224 10.34 -10.48 0.70
CA ARG A 224 9.38 -11.25 1.51
C ARG A 224 10.10 -12.19 2.48
N LEU A 225 10.30 -11.74 3.73
CA LEU A 225 10.94 -12.54 4.77
C LEU A 225 9.99 -13.61 5.34
N SER A 226 10.46 -14.85 5.38
CA SER A 226 9.76 -15.97 6.03
C SER A 226 9.85 -15.89 7.55
N GLN A 227 8.95 -16.60 8.26
CA GLN A 227 9.02 -16.70 9.72
C GLN A 227 10.34 -17.31 10.21
N GLU A 228 10.92 -18.23 9.45
CA GLU A 228 12.20 -18.87 9.75
C GLU A 228 13.36 -17.87 9.60
N GLN A 229 13.40 -17.09 8.51
CA GLN A 229 14.38 -16.01 8.32
C GLN A 229 14.30 -14.97 9.45
N LEU A 230 13.12 -14.69 9.99
CA LEU A 230 12.95 -13.78 11.12
C LEU A 230 13.44 -14.37 12.46
N GLN A 231 13.31 -15.69 12.68
CA GLN A 231 13.94 -16.34 13.85
C GLN A 231 15.47 -16.45 13.69
N VAL A 232 15.98 -16.67 12.48
CA VAL A 232 17.41 -16.61 12.18
C VAL A 232 17.95 -15.20 12.43
N MET A 233 17.29 -14.16 11.94
CA MET A 233 17.64 -12.76 12.20
C MET A 233 17.66 -12.41 13.69
N LYS A 234 16.62 -12.82 14.45
CA LYS A 234 16.58 -12.70 15.92
C LYS A 234 17.78 -13.40 16.57
N THR A 235 18.13 -14.60 16.10
CA THR A 235 19.24 -15.39 16.63
C THR A 235 20.60 -14.74 16.33
N ARG A 236 20.82 -14.24 15.11
CA ARG A 236 22.05 -13.52 14.74
C ARG A 236 22.20 -12.21 15.50
N MET A 237 21.13 -11.43 15.65
CA MET A 237 21.13 -10.25 16.52
C MET A 237 21.53 -10.63 17.95
N ARG A 238 20.94 -11.69 18.52
CA ARG A 238 21.32 -12.17 19.86
C ARG A 238 22.80 -12.54 19.94
N MET A 239 23.34 -13.25 18.95
CA MET A 239 24.77 -13.58 18.89
C MET A 239 25.64 -12.33 18.82
N GLY A 240 25.24 -11.29 18.07
CA GLY A 240 25.90 -9.98 18.05
C GLY A 240 25.90 -9.30 19.42
N LEU A 241 24.73 -9.22 20.08
CA LEU A 241 24.60 -8.70 21.46
C LEU A 241 25.48 -9.46 22.46
N GLU A 242 25.70 -10.77 22.26
CA GLU A 242 26.55 -11.62 23.10
C GLU A 242 28.03 -11.65 22.69
N ALA A 243 28.36 -11.18 21.49
CA ALA A 243 29.73 -11.00 21.02
C ALA A 243 30.29 -9.64 21.48
N GLY A 244 29.56 -8.54 21.26
CA GLY A 244 29.99 -7.20 21.68
C GLY A 244 30.16 -7.05 23.20
N LEU A 245 29.44 -7.84 24.00
CA LEU A 245 29.61 -7.87 25.46
C LEU A 245 30.85 -8.65 25.94
N LYS A 246 31.63 -9.29 25.04
CA LYS A 246 32.85 -10.02 25.39
C LYS A 246 34.07 -9.16 25.09
N SER A 247 35.01 -9.09 26.03
CA SER A 247 36.19 -8.21 26.02
C SER A 247 37.27 -8.53 24.96
N LYS A 248 36.98 -9.37 23.95
CA LYS A 248 37.98 -9.90 23.00
C LYS A 248 37.46 -9.99 21.57
N GLY A 249 37.95 -9.09 20.72
CA GLY A 249 37.80 -9.13 19.26
C GLY A 249 36.85 -8.06 18.70
N PRO A 250 36.94 -7.75 17.39
CA PRO A 250 36.00 -6.87 16.74
C PRO A 250 34.62 -7.54 16.66
N SER A 251 33.56 -6.80 17.02
CA SER A 251 32.18 -7.22 16.80
C SER A 251 31.46 -6.26 15.85
N ALA A 252 30.52 -6.81 15.09
CA ALA A 252 29.57 -6.08 14.26
C ALA A 252 28.66 -5.18 15.12
N VAL A 253 28.11 -5.73 16.20
CA VAL A 253 27.27 -5.02 17.19
C VAL A 253 28.15 -4.60 18.37
N LYS A 254 28.35 -3.29 18.57
CA LYS A 254 29.44 -2.76 19.42
C LYS A 254 29.21 -2.87 20.92
N MET A 255 27.96 -2.84 21.40
CA MET A 255 27.60 -2.96 22.82
C MET A 255 28.36 -2.00 23.77
N LEU A 256 28.38 -0.72 23.42
CA LEU A 256 29.17 0.33 24.08
C LEU A 256 28.60 0.72 25.47
N PRO A 257 29.44 0.77 26.53
CA PRO A 257 29.09 1.29 27.87
C PRO A 257 28.93 2.82 27.93
N SER A 258 28.24 3.35 28.95
CA SER A 258 27.85 4.78 28.98
C SER A 258 27.73 5.53 30.34
N PHE A 259 27.66 4.89 31.52
CA PHE A 259 27.78 5.41 32.92
C PHE A 259 26.64 6.04 33.85
N VAL A 260 25.28 5.95 33.66
CA VAL A 260 24.18 5.88 34.73
C VAL A 260 23.83 4.45 35.15
N TYR A 261 23.79 4.15 36.44
CA TYR A 261 23.49 2.79 36.91
C TYR A 261 22.00 2.58 37.25
N ARG A 262 21.13 3.55 36.88
CA ARG A 262 19.71 3.67 37.28
C ARG A 262 18.90 4.51 36.28
N THR A 263 17.63 4.13 36.07
CA THR A 263 16.60 4.99 35.46
C THR A 263 16.17 6.10 36.44
N PRO A 264 15.56 7.22 35.96
CA PRO A 264 15.00 8.27 36.81
C PRO A 264 14.06 7.76 37.91
N ASP A 265 14.15 8.35 39.10
CA ASP A 265 13.40 7.96 40.31
C ASP A 265 12.42 9.03 40.83
N GLY A 266 12.46 10.25 40.28
CA GLY A 266 11.60 11.37 40.65
C GLY A 266 12.21 12.34 41.67
N THR A 267 13.47 12.13 42.09
CA THR A 267 14.22 13.07 42.93
C THR A 267 14.91 14.18 42.13
N GLU A 268 14.86 14.13 40.79
CA GLU A 268 15.57 15.05 39.91
C GLU A 268 15.02 16.49 40.02
N HIS A 269 15.93 17.46 40.14
CA HIS A 269 15.57 18.86 40.35
C HIS A 269 16.64 19.81 39.80
N GLY A 270 16.22 20.99 39.34
CA GLY A 270 17.13 22.04 38.84
C GLY A 270 17.08 22.25 37.33
N LYS A 271 17.91 23.16 36.85
CA LYS A 271 18.00 23.55 35.44
C LYS A 271 19.16 22.82 34.74
N TYR A 272 18.88 22.24 33.58
CA TYR A 272 19.83 21.49 32.77
C TYR A 272 19.79 21.97 31.32
N LEU A 273 20.97 22.08 30.71
CA LEU A 273 21.14 22.33 29.29
C LEU A 273 21.24 20.99 28.56
N SER A 274 20.49 20.81 27.47
CA SER A 274 20.59 19.63 26.59
C SER A 274 20.92 20.09 25.19
N LEU A 275 21.99 19.52 24.63
CA LEU A 275 22.57 19.88 23.34
C LEU A 275 22.54 18.64 22.45
N ASP A 276 21.81 18.67 21.34
CA ASP A 276 21.51 17.52 20.50
C ASP A 276 21.98 17.74 19.07
N LEU A 277 22.96 16.95 18.62
CA LEU A 277 23.50 17.00 17.26
C LEU A 277 22.85 15.90 16.39
N GLY A 278 21.70 16.24 15.81
CA GLY A 278 21.01 15.41 14.84
C GLY A 278 21.57 15.58 13.41
N ALA A 279 21.21 14.64 12.52
CA ALA A 279 21.78 14.52 11.17
C ALA A 279 21.48 15.66 10.16
N ARG A 280 20.91 16.80 10.61
CA ARG A 280 20.60 18.01 9.81
C ARG A 280 20.49 19.28 10.65
N ASN A 281 20.07 19.14 11.90
CA ASN A 281 19.84 20.25 12.82
C ASN A 281 20.57 19.96 14.13
N PHE A 282 21.20 20.98 14.68
CA PHE A 282 21.56 21.03 16.09
C PHE A 282 20.40 21.60 16.88
N ARG A 283 20.12 21.08 18.08
CA ARG A 283 19.01 21.49 18.95
C ARG A 283 19.56 21.78 20.34
N ALA A 284 19.37 23.01 20.81
CA ALA A 284 19.64 23.39 22.19
C ALA A 284 18.33 23.48 22.97
N MET A 285 18.32 22.98 24.20
CA MET A 285 17.14 22.90 25.07
C MET A 285 17.49 23.24 26.52
N LEU A 286 16.63 24.00 27.19
CA LEU A 286 16.71 24.28 28.63
C LEU A 286 15.55 23.58 29.32
N VAL A 287 15.87 22.59 30.15
CA VAL A 287 14.92 21.80 30.94
C VAL A 287 15.02 22.23 32.40
N ASN A 288 13.89 22.30 33.11
CA ASN A 288 13.82 22.78 34.49
C ASN A 288 13.00 21.81 35.36
N PHE A 289 13.66 20.80 35.91
CA PHE A 289 13.05 19.80 36.79
C PHE A 289 12.64 20.42 38.12
N LYS A 290 11.44 20.07 38.58
CA LYS A 290 10.89 20.46 39.88
C LYS A 290 10.42 19.21 40.58
N GLN A 291 10.88 19.02 41.81
CA GLN A 291 10.53 17.87 42.65
C GLN A 291 9.00 17.72 42.76
N GLY A 292 8.49 16.50 42.52
CA GLY A 292 7.05 16.19 42.57
C GLY A 292 6.20 16.64 41.37
N LEU A 293 6.77 17.33 40.37
CA LEU A 293 6.05 17.68 39.13
C LEU A 293 6.30 16.61 38.05
N GLN A 294 5.22 16.03 37.51
CA GLN A 294 5.35 15.09 36.40
C GLN A 294 5.99 15.75 35.16
N PRO A 295 6.80 15.02 34.36
CA PRO A 295 7.54 15.57 33.21
C PRO A 295 6.71 16.34 32.17
N ASN A 296 5.39 16.18 32.18
CA ASN A 296 4.43 16.92 31.35
C ASN A 296 4.44 18.44 31.49
N TYR A 297 4.80 18.94 32.68
CA TYR A 297 4.60 20.34 33.06
C TYR A 297 5.94 21.06 33.29
N LEU A 298 7.03 20.50 32.77
CA LEU A 298 8.36 21.11 32.78
C LEU A 298 8.39 22.33 31.83
N PRO A 299 8.76 23.53 32.31
CA PRO A 299 9.01 24.66 31.43
C PRO A 299 10.22 24.35 30.54
N LEU A 300 9.97 24.11 29.26
CA LEU A 300 10.94 23.65 28.28
C LEU A 300 11.11 24.70 27.19
N TYR A 301 12.28 25.33 27.16
CA TYR A 301 12.69 26.20 26.05
C TYR A 301 13.56 25.39 25.10
N HIS A 302 13.40 25.57 23.80
CA HIS A 302 14.29 24.98 22.80
C HIS A 302 14.46 25.89 21.59
N LYS A 303 15.57 25.72 20.87
CA LYS A 303 15.83 26.34 19.58
C LYS A 303 16.57 25.35 18.68
N MET A 304 16.17 25.28 17.41
CA MET A 304 16.84 24.47 16.39
C MET A 304 17.68 25.35 15.48
N TYR A 305 18.83 24.82 15.07
CA TYR A 305 19.82 25.47 14.23
C TYR A 305 20.14 24.52 13.07
N PRO A 306 19.95 24.93 11.81
CA PRO A 306 20.37 24.10 10.68
C PRO A 306 21.89 23.97 10.66
N VAL A 307 22.40 22.76 10.45
CA VAL A 307 23.84 22.51 10.28
C VAL A 307 24.11 22.35 8.78
N PRO A 308 24.86 23.26 8.13
CA PRO A 308 25.11 23.17 6.69
C PRO A 308 25.91 21.90 6.34
N PRO A 309 25.61 21.22 5.21
CA PRO A 309 26.36 20.03 4.77
C PRO A 309 27.87 20.27 4.72
N GLU A 310 28.28 21.46 4.29
CA GLU A 310 29.66 21.93 4.17
C GLU A 310 30.40 21.91 5.51
N VAL A 311 29.69 22.13 6.62
CA VAL A 311 30.23 22.06 7.99
C VAL A 311 30.23 20.61 8.48
N THR A 312 29.21 19.81 8.17
CA THR A 312 29.19 18.38 8.52
C THR A 312 30.25 17.54 7.82
N GLN A 313 30.83 18.05 6.74
CA GLN A 313 31.86 17.42 5.89
C GLN A 313 33.17 18.24 5.85
N GLY A 314 33.26 19.31 6.65
CA GLY A 314 34.40 20.22 6.73
C GLY A 314 35.42 19.80 7.78
N ARG A 315 35.88 20.76 8.60
CA ARG A 315 36.75 20.47 9.75
C ARG A 315 35.95 20.28 11.03
N GLY A 316 36.41 19.38 11.88
CA GLY A 316 35.86 19.20 13.22
C GLY A 316 35.86 20.48 14.05
N GLU A 317 36.93 21.26 13.95
CA GLU A 317 37.01 22.57 14.63
C GLU A 317 35.87 23.50 14.20
N GLU A 318 35.57 23.59 12.90
CA GLU A 318 34.46 24.41 12.35
C GLU A 318 33.07 23.91 12.81
N LEU A 319 32.88 22.58 12.90
CA LEU A 319 31.64 21.97 13.39
C LEU A 319 31.40 22.26 14.88
N PHE A 320 32.41 22.04 15.73
CA PHE A 320 32.29 22.30 17.17
C PHE A 320 32.22 23.81 17.47
N ASP A 321 32.89 24.65 16.69
CA ASP A 321 32.74 26.11 16.74
C ASP A 321 31.33 26.57 16.31
N LEU A 322 30.69 25.93 15.32
CA LEU A 322 29.29 26.21 15.00
C LEU A 322 28.37 25.81 16.17
N ILE A 323 28.57 24.62 16.75
CA ILE A 323 27.82 24.17 17.94
C ILE A 323 27.96 25.18 19.10
N ALA A 324 29.17 25.63 19.40
CA ALA A 324 29.42 26.66 20.43
C ALA A 324 28.75 28.01 20.11
N GLN A 325 28.53 28.35 18.83
CA GLN A 325 27.78 29.56 18.45
C GLN A 325 26.31 29.41 18.81
N CYS A 326 25.72 28.27 18.46
CA CYS A 326 24.33 27.94 18.75
C CYS A 326 24.08 27.88 20.27
N VAL A 327 25.01 27.35 21.05
CA VAL A 327 24.95 27.36 22.53
C VAL A 327 24.95 28.80 23.06
N SER A 328 25.84 29.66 22.58
CA SER A 328 25.94 31.06 23.03
C SER A 328 24.65 31.85 22.74
N ASP A 329 24.13 31.76 21.51
CA ASP A 329 22.86 32.37 21.10
C ASP A 329 21.66 31.79 21.90
N PHE A 330 21.65 30.50 22.21
CA PHE A 330 20.60 29.90 23.03
C PHE A 330 20.62 30.38 24.49
N LEU A 331 21.80 30.55 25.07
CA LEU A 331 21.97 31.08 26.42
C LEU A 331 21.62 32.57 26.50
N ASP A 332 21.84 33.34 25.43
CA ASP A 332 21.32 34.71 25.31
C ASP A 332 19.79 34.71 25.19
N TYR A 333 19.23 33.91 24.27
CA TYR A 333 17.79 33.78 24.05
C TYR A 333 17.00 33.37 25.30
N THR A 334 17.58 32.51 26.15
CA THR A 334 16.97 32.07 27.42
C THR A 334 17.30 32.97 28.62
N GLY A 335 18.11 34.03 28.45
CA GLY A 335 18.55 34.91 29.55
C GLY A 335 19.51 34.25 30.55
N MET A 336 20.18 33.16 30.14
CA MET A 336 21.02 32.30 30.98
C MET A 336 22.54 32.49 30.75
N LYS A 337 22.98 33.45 29.92
CA LYS A 337 24.40 33.69 29.53
C LYS A 337 25.43 33.63 30.67
N ASN A 338 25.06 34.10 31.87
CA ASN A 338 25.94 34.18 33.04
C ASN A 338 25.73 33.05 34.06
N ALA A 339 24.81 32.11 33.80
CA ALA A 339 24.49 31.02 34.70
C ALA A 339 25.32 29.78 34.36
N ARG A 340 26.05 29.24 35.34
CA ARG A 340 26.64 27.90 35.23
C ARG A 340 25.52 26.87 35.26
N LEU A 341 25.39 26.09 34.20
CA LEU A 341 24.42 25.00 34.09
C LEU A 341 25.16 23.66 33.89
N PRO A 342 24.68 22.55 34.49
CA PRO A 342 25.05 21.23 34.02
C PRO A 342 24.53 21.05 32.58
N ALA A 343 25.35 20.44 31.72
CA ALA A 343 25.01 20.22 30.32
C ALA A 343 25.12 18.74 29.93
N CYS A 344 24.15 18.24 29.16
CA CYS A 344 24.22 16.97 28.47
C CYS A 344 24.45 17.22 26.98
N PHE A 345 25.38 16.48 26.38
CA PHE A 345 25.64 16.49 24.94
C PHE A 345 25.20 15.16 24.32
N ILE A 346 24.07 15.19 23.64
CA ILE A 346 23.47 14.08 22.90
C ILE A 346 24.13 14.05 21.51
N LEU A 347 25.23 13.31 21.41
CA LEU A 347 25.89 13.04 20.15
C LEU A 347 25.37 11.72 19.57
N SER A 348 24.59 11.78 18.50
CA SER A 348 23.94 10.61 17.89
C SER A 348 24.88 9.77 17.01
N PHE A 349 26.07 9.41 17.50
CA PHE A 349 27.12 8.71 16.74
C PHE A 349 27.90 7.72 17.64
N PRO A 350 28.47 6.62 17.09
CA PRO A 350 29.21 5.64 17.88
C PRO A 350 30.41 6.27 18.62
N CYS A 351 30.45 6.16 19.95
CA CYS A 351 31.52 6.70 20.79
C CYS A 351 32.02 5.65 21.80
N GLU A 352 33.34 5.47 21.89
CA GLU A 352 33.98 4.66 22.93
C GLU A 352 34.16 5.52 24.18
N GLN A 353 33.63 5.05 25.31
CA GLN A 353 33.49 5.87 26.51
C GLN A 353 34.25 5.28 27.70
N THR A 354 34.96 6.13 28.42
CA THR A 354 35.78 5.74 29.58
C THR A 354 35.21 6.24 30.92
N ALA A 355 34.31 7.23 30.88
CA ALA A 355 33.63 7.80 32.03
C ALA A 355 32.30 8.46 31.63
N ILE A 356 31.58 9.00 32.61
CA ILE A 356 30.34 9.78 32.43
C ILE A 356 30.54 10.98 31.49
N ASP A 357 31.70 11.63 31.44
CA ASP A 357 31.94 12.87 30.71
C ASP A 357 33.05 12.80 29.66
N THR A 358 33.33 11.59 29.15
CA THR A 358 34.29 11.34 28.06
C THR A 358 33.70 10.41 27.00
N GLY A 359 34.06 10.65 25.74
CA GLY A 359 33.64 9.79 24.63
C GLY A 359 34.45 10.05 23.37
N SER A 360 35.32 9.11 23.00
CA SER A 360 36.05 9.14 21.74
C SER A 360 35.14 8.75 20.59
N LEU A 361 34.97 9.62 19.58
CA LEU A 361 34.19 9.28 18.39
C LEU A 361 34.85 8.10 17.65
N VAL A 362 34.13 7.00 17.45
CA VAL A 362 34.65 5.83 16.73
C VAL A 362 34.62 6.05 15.23
N SER A 363 33.46 6.45 14.70
CA SER A 363 33.27 6.78 13.28
C SER A 363 32.09 7.70 13.05
N TRP A 364 32.16 8.52 11.99
CA TRP A 364 30.99 9.24 11.48
C TRP A 364 30.02 8.30 10.77
N THR A 365 28.73 8.63 10.86
CA THR A 365 27.64 7.94 10.15
C THR A 365 26.68 8.97 9.55
N LYS A 366 25.56 8.54 8.97
CA LYS A 366 24.39 9.41 8.64
C LYS A 366 24.69 10.57 7.66
N GLY A 367 25.84 10.55 6.98
CA GLY A 367 26.30 11.55 6.00
C GLY A 367 27.26 12.62 6.54
N PHE A 368 27.68 12.52 7.80
CA PHE A 368 28.76 13.34 8.37
C PHE A 368 30.13 12.79 7.96
N HIS A 369 31.14 13.67 7.89
CA HIS A 369 32.53 13.34 7.64
C HIS A 369 33.48 14.48 8.10
N ALA A 370 33.20 15.09 9.26
CA ALA A 370 33.97 16.24 9.75
C ALA A 370 35.37 15.79 10.20
N THR A 371 36.40 16.31 9.52
CA THR A 371 37.79 15.83 9.65
C THR A 371 38.41 16.17 11.01
N GLY A 372 39.18 15.24 11.57
CA GLY A 372 39.89 15.44 12.85
C GLY A 372 39.04 15.29 14.12
N CYS A 373 37.90 14.60 14.03
CA CYS A 373 37.03 14.23 15.16
C CYS A 373 37.18 12.77 15.59
N GLU A 374 37.32 11.84 14.64
CA GLU A 374 37.43 10.41 14.91
C GLU A 374 38.70 10.12 15.73
N GLY A 375 38.58 9.26 16.75
CA GLY A 375 39.60 9.01 17.77
C GLY A 375 39.78 10.12 18.83
N ARG A 376 39.05 11.25 18.75
CA ARG A 376 39.12 12.33 19.76
C ARG A 376 37.93 12.28 20.72
N ASP A 377 38.18 12.64 21.98
CA ASP A 377 37.11 12.94 22.94
C ASP A 377 36.27 14.14 22.49
N VAL A 378 35.01 13.88 22.15
CA VAL A 378 34.07 14.90 21.67
C VAL A 378 33.67 15.89 22.75
N VAL A 379 33.85 15.54 24.03
CA VAL A 379 33.56 16.43 25.15
C VAL A 379 34.67 17.47 25.29
N SER A 380 35.95 17.09 25.15
CA SER A 380 37.08 18.01 24.98
C SER A 380 36.84 18.94 23.79
N MET A 381 36.48 18.41 22.61
CA MET A 381 36.24 19.24 21.41
C MET A 381 35.16 20.31 21.63
N LEU A 382 34.11 19.99 22.39
CA LEU A 382 33.07 20.96 22.77
C LEU A 382 33.55 21.96 23.83
N ARG A 383 34.31 21.50 24.85
CA ARG A 383 34.93 22.37 25.87
C ARG A 383 35.89 23.39 25.21
N GLU A 384 36.79 22.91 24.35
CA GLU A 384 37.71 23.72 23.53
C GLU A 384 36.97 24.82 22.73
N ALA A 385 35.88 24.47 22.04
CA ALA A 385 35.11 25.41 21.22
C ALA A 385 34.37 26.48 22.04
N ILE A 386 33.86 26.12 23.22
CA ILE A 386 33.23 27.05 24.16
C ILE A 386 34.27 28.03 24.74
N GLU A 387 35.48 27.53 25.05
CA GLU A 387 36.59 28.35 25.54
C GLU A 387 37.13 29.31 24.47
N ARG A 388 37.36 28.84 23.23
CA ARG A 388 37.74 29.69 22.08
C ARG A 388 36.80 30.89 21.91
N ARG A 389 35.50 30.71 22.20
CA ARG A 389 34.46 31.74 22.09
C ARG A 389 34.32 32.67 23.30
N SER A 390 35.14 32.51 24.34
CA SER A 390 35.09 33.32 25.57
C SER A 390 33.72 33.32 26.28
N VAL A 391 32.92 32.27 26.09
CA VAL A 391 31.62 32.12 26.78
C VAL A 391 31.89 31.72 28.24
N ARG A 392 31.84 32.70 29.16
CA ARG A 392 32.10 32.50 30.60
C ARG A 392 31.00 31.73 31.36
N SER A 393 30.53 30.61 30.80
CA SER A 393 29.83 29.57 31.55
C SER A 393 30.77 28.40 31.80
N GLY A 394 31.27 28.27 33.03
CA GLY A 394 31.96 27.06 33.48
C GLY A 394 30.95 25.91 33.49
N THR A 395 30.99 25.09 32.43
CA THR A 395 29.95 24.14 32.07
C THR A 395 30.52 22.73 32.17
N ASN A 396 30.33 22.07 33.31
CA ASN A 396 30.63 20.66 33.42
C ASN A 396 29.60 19.90 32.57
N VAL A 397 30.06 19.41 31.42
CA VAL A 397 29.31 18.43 30.62
C VAL A 397 29.31 17.09 31.35
N CYS A 398 28.16 16.42 31.43
CA CYS A 398 28.01 15.06 31.97
C CYS A 398 27.02 14.26 31.09
N TYR A 399 27.31 12.98 30.87
CA TYR A 399 26.58 11.98 30.07
C TYR A 399 26.43 10.64 30.87
N MET A 400 25.78 9.56 30.37
CA MET A 400 25.14 8.50 31.23
C MET A 400 24.52 7.19 30.54
N GLU A 401 24.94 5.91 30.86
CA GLU A 401 24.26 4.58 31.27
C GLU A 401 25.22 3.31 31.56
N GLU A 402 25.25 2.64 32.76
CA GLU A 402 26.41 2.05 33.54
C GLU A 402 26.40 0.52 33.94
N LEU A 403 27.50 -0.18 33.67
CA LEU A 403 27.99 -1.51 34.16
C LEU A 403 27.04 -2.58 34.78
N LYS A 404 26.81 -3.67 34.01
CA LYS A 404 26.80 -5.07 34.50
C LYS A 404 27.49 -5.97 33.46
N ASN A 405 28.27 -6.97 33.91
CA ASN A 405 29.00 -7.97 33.09
C ASN A 405 30.29 -7.52 32.37
N ILE A 406 30.94 -6.42 32.75
CA ILE A 406 32.35 -6.19 32.37
C ILE A 406 33.26 -6.84 33.42
N GLU A 407 34.09 -7.79 33.01
CA GLU A 407 35.17 -8.33 33.86
C GLU A 407 36.26 -7.26 34.05
N LYS A 408 36.81 -7.16 35.25
CA LYS A 408 37.90 -6.23 35.56
C LYS A 408 39.19 -6.70 34.89
N ASN A 409 39.78 -5.89 34.02
CA ASN A 409 41.20 -6.02 33.72
C ASN A 409 42.02 -5.49 34.90
N GLU A 410 42.97 -6.30 35.39
CA GLU A 410 43.89 -5.94 36.46
C GLU A 410 45.05 -5.07 35.95
N ASP A 411 44.85 -3.75 35.76
CA ASP A 411 46.00 -2.85 35.50
C ASP A 411 45.82 -1.38 35.95
N THR A 412 44.88 -1.09 36.85
CA THR A 412 44.73 0.25 37.47
C THR A 412 44.75 0.17 39.00
N THR A 413 45.94 -0.10 39.55
CA THR A 413 46.22 -0.12 40.99
C THR A 413 46.15 1.30 41.61
N GLY A 414 44.92 1.73 41.92
CA GLY A 414 44.55 3.13 42.22
C GLY A 414 44.09 3.44 43.64
N ARG A 415 44.53 2.70 44.67
CA ARG A 415 44.39 3.02 46.11
C ARG A 415 42.95 3.05 46.70
N MET A 416 42.50 1.89 47.19
CA MET A 416 41.73 1.80 48.45
C MET A 416 42.31 0.67 49.31
N GLU A 417 42.21 0.78 50.63
CA GLU A 417 43.06 0.05 51.58
C GLU A 417 42.36 -1.14 52.25
N ARG A 418 43.18 -2.18 52.52
CA ARG A 418 42.91 -3.43 53.27
C ARG A 418 41.58 -3.52 54.06
N GLY A 419 40.71 -4.40 53.57
CA GLY A 419 40.02 -5.39 54.39
C GLY A 419 40.53 -6.78 53.98
N GLU A 420 40.89 -7.64 54.94
CA GLU A 420 41.61 -8.89 54.67
C GLU A 420 40.67 -10.02 54.23
N TRP A 421 41.10 -10.80 53.23
CA TRP A 421 40.42 -12.02 52.79
C TRP A 421 41.08 -13.22 53.47
N ALA A 422 40.34 -13.94 54.31
CA ALA A 422 40.72 -15.26 54.79
C ALA A 422 40.25 -16.34 53.78
N PRO A 423 40.88 -17.52 53.73
CA PRO A 423 40.46 -18.61 52.86
C PRO A 423 39.09 -19.18 53.24
N GLU A 424 38.53 -19.99 52.33
CA GLU A 424 37.33 -20.79 52.56
C GLU A 424 37.63 -21.89 53.60
N GLU A 425 36.85 -21.94 54.68
CA GLU A 425 36.62 -23.17 55.45
C GLU A 425 35.15 -23.58 55.26
N GLU A 426 34.92 -24.88 55.16
CA GLU A 426 33.59 -25.48 55.09
C GLU A 426 32.95 -25.45 56.49
N ASP A 427 31.69 -25.02 56.62
CA ASP A 427 30.70 -25.76 57.43
C ASP A 427 29.25 -25.22 57.35
N GLU A 428 28.33 -26.18 57.41
CA GLU A 428 26.94 -26.24 57.90
C GLU A 428 25.89 -25.09 57.76
N ASP A 429 24.63 -25.49 57.89
CA ASP A 429 23.40 -24.72 57.62
C ASP A 429 22.87 -23.98 58.87
N ASP A 430 22.99 -22.64 58.93
CA ASP A 430 22.17 -21.77 59.80
C ASP A 430 21.22 -20.91 58.95
N GLY A 431 19.92 -21.14 59.09
CA GLY A 431 18.85 -20.60 58.25
C GLY A 431 18.58 -19.12 58.45
N ARG A 432 19.44 -18.25 57.87
CA ARG A 432 19.21 -16.80 57.79
C ARG A 432 19.23 -16.31 56.35
N GLU A 433 18.17 -15.64 55.94
CA GLU A 433 18.10 -14.96 54.64
C GLU A 433 19.15 -13.83 54.57
N ARG A 434 20.27 -14.11 53.89
CA ARG A 434 21.18 -13.04 53.45
C ARG A 434 20.50 -12.29 52.32
N GLU A 435 20.22 -11.00 52.51
CA GLU A 435 19.75 -10.13 51.44
C GLU A 435 20.70 -10.23 50.23
N ARG A 436 20.21 -10.70 49.09
CA ARG A 436 20.99 -10.70 47.85
C ARG A 436 21.20 -9.26 47.41
N ALA A 437 22.43 -8.77 47.59
CA ALA A 437 22.85 -7.45 47.14
C ALA A 437 22.43 -7.18 45.69
N GLU A 438 21.77 -6.04 45.43
CA GLU A 438 21.38 -5.62 44.09
C GLU A 438 22.63 -5.45 43.21
N VAL A 439 22.84 -6.37 42.28
CA VAL A 439 23.94 -6.28 41.31
C VAL A 439 23.67 -5.08 40.36
N PRO A 440 24.61 -4.11 40.21
CA PRO A 440 24.42 -2.83 39.48
C PRO A 440 24.08 -3.01 37.99
N LYS A 441 23.33 -2.10 37.34
CA LYS A 441 22.64 -2.35 36.05
C LYS A 441 22.94 -1.29 34.95
N MET A 442 23.35 -1.76 33.77
CA MET A 442 23.61 -0.95 32.56
C MET A 442 22.46 -0.98 31.55
N CYS A 443 22.14 0.16 30.93
CA CYS A 443 21.70 0.17 29.53
C CYS A 443 22.93 0.37 28.63
N VAL A 444 22.93 -0.29 27.48
CA VAL A 444 24.09 -0.41 26.61
C VAL A 444 23.73 0.23 25.26
N ASN A 445 24.56 1.13 24.75
CA ASN A 445 24.42 1.56 23.36
C ASN A 445 24.86 0.40 22.45
N THR A 446 23.89 -0.37 21.96
CA THR A 446 24.15 -1.55 21.13
C THR A 446 24.95 -1.24 19.86
N GLU A 447 24.77 -0.04 19.28
CA GLU A 447 25.09 0.28 17.87
C GLU A 447 24.74 -0.87 16.91
N TRP A 448 23.56 -1.46 17.10
CA TRP A 448 23.00 -2.56 16.29
C TRP A 448 22.88 -2.28 14.78
N GLY A 449 23.20 -1.06 14.34
CA GLY A 449 23.28 -0.69 12.93
C GLY A 449 24.45 -1.34 12.19
N GLY A 450 25.47 -1.84 12.90
CA GLY A 450 26.55 -2.63 12.29
C GLY A 450 26.26 -4.13 12.16
N LEU A 451 25.04 -4.61 12.46
CA LEU A 451 24.70 -6.01 12.22
C LEU A 451 24.55 -6.27 10.71
N GLY A 452 25.47 -7.05 10.15
CA GLY A 452 25.55 -7.39 8.73
C GLY A 452 26.90 -7.06 8.11
N ASP A 453 27.67 -6.13 8.70
CA ASP A 453 29.00 -5.69 8.26
C ASP A 453 30.04 -6.84 8.23
N ASP A 454 29.76 -7.93 8.94
CA ASP A 454 30.53 -9.17 9.00
C ASP A 454 30.06 -10.26 8.01
N GLY A 455 29.20 -9.90 7.05
CA GLY A 455 28.54 -10.81 6.11
C GLY A 455 27.42 -11.65 6.74
N SER A 456 27.08 -11.43 8.01
CA SER A 456 26.10 -12.27 8.72
C SER A 456 24.66 -12.13 8.20
N LEU A 457 24.36 -11.20 7.28
CA LEU A 457 23.04 -10.99 6.68
C LEU A 457 23.01 -11.24 5.15
N ASP A 458 24.08 -11.78 4.55
CA ASP A 458 24.21 -11.96 3.09
C ASP A 458 23.07 -12.80 2.45
N ASP A 459 22.45 -13.71 3.22
CA ASP A 459 21.33 -14.54 2.77
C ASP A 459 19.96 -13.82 2.71
N ILE A 460 19.88 -12.57 3.21
CA ILE A 460 18.71 -11.70 3.13
C ILE A 460 18.99 -10.35 2.46
N ILE A 461 20.24 -10.09 2.07
CA ILE A 461 20.67 -8.93 1.29
C ILE A 461 20.27 -9.14 -0.19
N THR A 462 19.59 -8.16 -0.78
CA THR A 462 19.13 -8.22 -2.17
C THR A 462 20.06 -7.43 -3.10
N PRO A 463 20.02 -7.63 -4.42
CA PRO A 463 20.77 -6.79 -5.37
C PRO A 463 20.52 -5.28 -5.21
N TYR A 464 19.32 -4.90 -4.78
CA TYR A 464 18.94 -3.51 -4.52
C TYR A 464 19.51 -2.96 -3.20
N ASP A 465 19.81 -3.82 -2.23
CA ASP A 465 20.58 -3.44 -1.04
C ASP A 465 22.02 -3.12 -1.44
N ILE A 466 22.65 -4.02 -2.21
CA ILE A 466 24.04 -3.88 -2.71
C ILE A 466 24.20 -2.64 -3.61
N GLU A 467 23.25 -2.36 -4.50
CA GLU A 467 23.30 -1.14 -5.33
C GLU A 467 23.22 0.13 -4.49
N VAL A 468 22.33 0.17 -3.49
CA VAL A 468 22.09 1.35 -2.67
C VAL A 468 23.24 1.59 -1.68
N ASP A 469 23.87 0.52 -1.19
CA ASP A 469 25.09 0.60 -0.40
C ASP A 469 26.29 1.16 -1.20
N ARG A 470 26.55 0.59 -2.39
CA ARG A 470 27.61 1.03 -3.31
C ARG A 470 27.49 2.52 -3.71
N ASN A 471 26.28 3.05 -3.74
CA ASN A 471 26.00 4.45 -4.08
C ASN A 471 25.85 5.38 -2.85
N SER A 472 26.21 4.90 -1.65
CA SER A 472 26.18 5.69 -0.42
C SER A 472 27.49 6.48 -0.21
N LEU A 473 27.51 7.37 0.79
CA LEU A 473 28.71 8.13 1.16
C LEU A 473 29.70 7.31 2.01
N HIS A 474 29.16 6.33 2.74
CA HIS A 474 29.89 5.37 3.56
C HIS A 474 29.28 4.00 3.24
N PRO A 475 29.86 3.24 2.28
CA PRO A 475 29.52 1.83 2.11
C PRO A 475 29.59 1.14 3.46
N GLU A 476 28.72 0.16 3.68
CA GLU A 476 28.59 -0.59 4.94
C GLU A 476 27.97 0.20 6.12
N THR A 477 27.24 1.32 5.92
CA THR A 477 26.46 1.97 7.03
C THR A 477 25.06 2.53 6.72
N GLN A 478 24.15 2.42 7.70
CA GLN A 478 22.69 2.60 7.57
C GLN A 478 22.16 4.05 7.85
N SER A 479 20.86 4.38 7.77
CA SER A 479 19.64 3.60 7.43
C SER A 479 18.57 4.42 6.68
N GLY A 480 18.30 5.65 7.12
CA GLY A 480 17.07 6.38 6.73
C GLY A 480 16.97 6.88 5.30
N ARG A 481 18.08 6.97 4.55
CA ARG A 481 18.10 7.40 3.14
C ARG A 481 17.92 6.24 2.16
N MET A 482 18.21 5.02 2.61
CA MET A 482 18.35 3.83 1.76
C MET A 482 17.01 3.37 1.16
N ALA A 483 15.95 3.30 1.97
CA ALA A 483 14.65 2.81 1.53
C ALA A 483 14.06 3.58 0.32
N LEU A 484 14.30 4.90 0.23
CA LEU A 484 13.87 5.71 -0.91
C LEU A 484 14.68 5.42 -2.19
N LEU A 485 15.96 5.07 -2.05
CA LEU A 485 16.83 4.68 -3.16
C LEU A 485 16.51 3.25 -3.63
N GLN A 486 16.16 2.33 -2.72
CA GLN A 486 15.70 0.98 -3.04
C GLN A 486 14.39 1.02 -3.83
N VAL A 487 13.40 1.79 -3.35
CA VAL A 487 12.16 2.04 -4.10
C VAL A 487 12.49 2.61 -5.48
N ARG A 488 13.36 3.63 -5.57
CA ARG A 488 13.74 4.21 -6.86
C ARG A 488 14.36 3.19 -7.84
N SER A 489 15.31 2.37 -7.39
CA SER A 489 15.97 1.36 -8.24
C SER A 489 14.96 0.35 -8.78
N VAL A 490 14.12 -0.23 -7.91
CA VAL A 490 13.08 -1.20 -8.32
C VAL A 490 12.12 -0.59 -9.35
N LEU A 491 11.72 0.68 -9.18
CA LEU A 491 10.85 1.37 -10.15
C LEU A 491 11.54 1.67 -11.49
N GLN A 492 12.86 1.92 -11.48
CA GLN A 492 13.65 2.08 -12.71
C GLN A 492 13.80 0.75 -13.46
N GLN A 493 14.04 -0.37 -12.77
CA GLN A 493 14.07 -1.71 -13.37
C GLN A 493 12.71 -2.13 -13.96
N LEU A 494 11.60 -1.68 -13.36
CA LEU A 494 10.24 -1.93 -13.85
C LEU A 494 9.79 -0.98 -14.98
N GLY A 495 10.62 0.00 -15.39
CA GLY A 495 10.39 0.85 -16.57
C GLY A 495 9.13 1.72 -16.50
N LEU A 496 8.91 2.42 -15.39
CA LEU A 496 7.61 3.03 -15.04
C LEU A 496 7.51 4.53 -15.33
N ASP A 497 6.84 4.90 -16.42
CA ASP A 497 6.52 6.30 -16.79
C ASP A 497 5.19 6.81 -16.20
N CYS A 498 5.11 6.85 -14.87
CA CYS A 498 4.18 7.69 -14.09
C CYS A 498 2.67 7.66 -14.47
N SER A 499 2.09 6.51 -14.81
CA SER A 499 0.62 6.38 -14.99
C SER A 499 -0.13 6.00 -13.70
N CYS A 500 -1.48 5.95 -13.77
CA CYS A 500 -2.32 5.48 -12.66
C CYS A 500 -2.08 4.01 -12.31
N ASP A 501 -1.80 3.15 -13.30
CA ASP A 501 -1.50 1.73 -13.04
C ASP A 501 -0.11 1.59 -12.42
N ASP A 502 0.85 2.41 -12.85
CA ASP A 502 2.19 2.43 -12.26
C ASP A 502 2.16 2.96 -10.82
N SER A 503 1.19 3.82 -10.48
CA SER A 503 0.96 4.29 -9.10
C SER A 503 0.54 3.15 -8.14
N ILE A 504 -0.07 2.08 -8.66
CA ILE A 504 -0.37 0.86 -7.89
C ILE A 504 0.94 0.10 -7.63
N ILE A 505 1.77 -0.08 -8.66
CA ILE A 505 3.08 -0.75 -8.56
C ILE A 505 4.00 0.02 -7.60
N VAL A 506 4.06 1.36 -7.68
CA VAL A 506 4.79 2.23 -6.74
C VAL A 506 4.37 1.96 -5.30
N ARG A 507 3.06 1.86 -5.04
CA ARG A 507 2.54 1.58 -3.69
C ARG A 507 2.93 0.18 -3.20
N GLU A 508 2.98 -0.81 -4.09
CA GLU A 508 3.35 -2.20 -3.76
C GLU A 508 4.85 -2.34 -3.50
N VAL A 509 5.70 -1.69 -4.30
CA VAL A 509 7.15 -1.59 -4.07
C VAL A 509 7.44 -0.92 -2.72
N CYS A 510 6.85 0.24 -2.45
CA CYS A 510 6.94 0.91 -1.15
C CYS A 510 6.43 0.03 0.00
N GLY A 511 5.34 -0.71 -0.22
CA GLY A 511 4.74 -1.62 0.76
C GLY A 511 5.57 -2.87 1.05
N ALA A 512 6.38 -3.34 0.10
CA ALA A 512 7.33 -4.44 0.29
C ALA A 512 8.56 -3.97 1.09
N VAL A 513 9.22 -2.89 0.64
CA VAL A 513 10.43 -2.33 1.28
C VAL A 513 10.15 -1.92 2.74
N SER A 514 9.08 -1.16 2.98
CA SER A 514 8.73 -0.70 4.33
C SER A 514 8.32 -1.83 5.28
N ARG A 515 7.65 -2.88 4.77
CA ARG A 515 7.30 -4.08 5.54
C ARG A 515 8.54 -4.87 5.92
N ARG A 516 9.48 -5.09 4.99
CA ARG A 516 10.75 -5.76 5.27
C ARG A 516 11.53 -5.03 6.36
N ALA A 517 11.62 -3.70 6.28
CA ALA A 517 12.27 -2.87 7.28
C ALA A 517 11.61 -2.98 8.67
N ALA A 518 10.27 -2.98 8.74
CA ALA A 518 9.54 -3.17 10.00
C ALA A 518 9.76 -4.59 10.59
N GLN A 519 9.75 -5.62 9.75
CA GLN A 519 9.99 -7.01 10.18
C GLN A 519 11.43 -7.22 10.71
N LEU A 520 12.44 -6.66 10.04
CA LEU A 520 13.85 -6.74 10.49
C LEU A 520 14.06 -6.01 11.83
N CYS A 521 13.51 -4.79 11.95
CA CYS A 521 13.52 -4.04 13.21
C CYS A 521 12.81 -4.82 14.34
N GLY A 522 11.67 -5.45 14.04
CA GLY A 522 10.95 -6.30 14.99
C GLY A 522 11.75 -7.53 15.43
N ALA A 523 12.43 -8.21 14.51
CA ALA A 523 13.28 -9.36 14.82
C ALA A 523 14.50 -8.96 15.69
N GLY A 524 15.13 -7.81 15.39
CA GLY A 524 16.20 -7.26 16.21
C GLY A 524 15.73 -6.89 17.63
N MET A 525 14.60 -6.20 17.74
CA MET A 525 14.03 -5.81 19.04
C MET A 525 13.57 -7.03 19.86
N ALA A 526 13.04 -8.07 19.20
CA ALA A 526 12.70 -9.33 19.84
C ALA A 526 13.92 -10.04 20.45
N ALA A 527 15.11 -9.89 19.86
CA ALA A 527 16.35 -10.43 20.45
C ALA A 527 16.74 -9.69 21.73
N VAL A 528 16.63 -8.35 21.74
CA VAL A 528 16.91 -7.50 22.91
C VAL A 528 15.95 -7.81 24.06
N VAL A 529 14.64 -7.82 23.79
CA VAL A 529 13.61 -8.08 24.82
C VAL A 529 13.74 -9.48 25.42
N ASP A 530 13.96 -10.51 24.58
CA ASP A 530 14.08 -11.89 25.05
C ASP A 530 15.38 -12.11 25.84
N LYS A 531 16.48 -11.45 25.45
CA LYS A 531 17.71 -11.43 26.24
C LYS A 531 17.53 -10.72 27.58
N ILE A 532 16.75 -9.64 27.67
CA ILE A 532 16.41 -8.98 28.94
C ILE A 532 15.56 -9.91 29.82
N ARG A 533 14.63 -10.67 29.24
CA ARG A 533 13.80 -11.66 29.95
C ARG A 533 14.65 -12.76 30.56
N GLU A 534 15.52 -13.38 29.76
CA GLU A 534 16.40 -14.47 30.21
C GLU A 534 17.47 -14.01 31.20
N ASN A 535 18.10 -12.85 30.98
CA ASN A 535 19.06 -12.25 31.93
C ASN A 535 18.43 -11.95 33.31
N ARG A 536 17.10 -11.94 33.42
CA ARG A 536 16.32 -11.77 34.66
C ARG A 536 15.74 -13.08 35.21
N GLY A 537 15.92 -14.21 34.52
CA GLY A 537 15.36 -15.51 34.91
C GLY A 537 13.83 -15.58 34.86
N LEU A 538 13.19 -14.87 33.93
CA LEU A 538 11.73 -14.73 33.86
C LEU A 538 11.10 -15.60 32.77
N ASP A 539 10.01 -16.31 33.08
CA ASP A 539 9.19 -16.96 32.05
C ASP A 539 8.42 -15.94 31.21
N HIS A 540 8.00 -14.83 31.82
CA HIS A 540 7.30 -13.73 31.17
C HIS A 540 7.86 -12.36 31.58
N LEU A 541 8.06 -11.48 30.59
CA LEU A 541 8.53 -10.11 30.79
C LEU A 541 7.51 -9.13 30.23
N ASN A 542 7.00 -8.25 31.08
CA ASN A 542 6.33 -7.02 30.67
C ASN A 542 7.36 -5.88 30.64
N ILE A 543 7.48 -5.18 29.51
CA ILE A 543 8.44 -4.10 29.29
C ILE A 543 7.85 -3.04 28.36
N THR A 544 8.16 -1.77 28.62
CA THR A 544 7.84 -0.64 27.73
C THR A 544 9.12 -0.22 27.01
N ILE A 545 8.99 0.13 25.73
CA ILE A 545 10.12 0.53 24.86
C ILE A 545 9.88 1.97 24.41
N GLY A 546 10.82 2.86 24.72
CA GLY A 546 10.86 4.22 24.17
C GLY A 546 11.17 4.18 22.68
N VAL A 547 10.43 4.95 21.86
CA VAL A 547 10.57 4.97 20.40
C VAL A 547 10.44 6.39 19.83
N ASP A 548 11.38 6.75 18.95
CA ASP A 548 11.37 7.99 18.18
C ASP A 548 11.87 7.71 16.74
N GLY A 549 11.80 8.71 15.86
CA GLY A 549 12.18 8.64 14.46
C GLY A 549 11.03 8.98 13.52
N THR A 550 11.31 9.82 12.51
CA THR A 550 10.32 10.32 11.54
C THR A 550 9.61 9.19 10.79
N LEU A 551 10.33 8.12 10.43
CA LEU A 551 9.75 6.95 9.76
C LEU A 551 8.73 6.24 10.66
N TYR A 552 9.09 6.00 11.92
CA TYR A 552 8.21 5.33 12.88
C TYR A 552 6.97 6.19 13.21
N LYS A 553 7.15 7.50 13.39
CA LYS A 553 6.07 8.44 13.72
C LYS A 553 5.08 8.72 12.59
N LEU A 554 5.49 8.60 11.31
CA LEU A 554 4.67 9.02 10.16
C LEU A 554 4.26 7.87 9.21
N HIS A 555 4.93 6.72 9.22
CA HIS A 555 4.66 5.67 8.24
C HIS A 555 3.54 4.71 8.71
N PRO A 556 2.41 4.59 7.97
CA PRO A 556 1.17 3.97 8.45
C PRO A 556 1.24 2.45 8.68
N GLN A 557 2.32 1.78 8.26
CA GLN A 557 2.52 0.34 8.41
C GLN A 557 3.84 -0.05 9.11
N VAL A 558 4.59 0.92 9.68
CA VAL A 558 5.81 0.65 10.47
C VAL A 558 5.57 0.74 11.98
N CYS A 559 4.48 1.39 12.42
CA CYS A 559 4.02 1.31 13.81
C CYS A 559 3.65 -0.15 14.14
N PHE A 560 4.28 -0.73 15.17
CA PHE A 560 3.96 -2.08 15.63
C PHE A 560 2.58 -2.12 16.32
N PRO A 561 1.61 -2.94 15.88
CA PRO A 561 0.36 -3.11 16.59
C PRO A 561 0.62 -3.73 17.97
N GLY A 562 0.15 -3.08 19.03
CA GLY A 562 0.43 -3.43 20.43
C GLY A 562 1.44 -2.51 21.11
N VAL A 563 2.30 -1.80 20.37
CA VAL A 563 3.09 -0.70 20.94
C VAL A 563 2.20 0.54 21.06
N THR A 564 2.14 1.13 22.26
CA THR A 564 1.29 2.31 22.51
C THR A 564 1.99 3.58 21.98
N VAL A 565 1.82 3.86 20.69
CA VAL A 565 2.35 5.07 20.04
C VAL A 565 1.64 6.32 20.58
N ARG A 566 2.21 6.93 21.63
CA ARG A 566 1.80 8.27 22.09
C ARG A 566 2.44 9.32 21.19
N SER A 567 1.63 10.06 20.45
CA SER A 567 2.13 11.18 19.64
C SER A 567 2.70 12.29 20.53
N GLN A 568 3.94 12.72 20.27
CA GLN A 568 4.59 13.84 20.96
C GLN A 568 4.02 15.22 20.57
N SER A 569 2.72 15.30 20.24
CA SER A 569 1.96 16.54 20.13
C SER A 569 1.19 16.86 21.43
N GLN A 570 1.02 15.87 22.32
CA GLN A 570 0.54 16.08 23.69
C GLN A 570 1.43 15.35 24.69
N THR A 571 1.78 16.04 25.77
CA THR A 571 2.82 15.65 26.73
C THR A 571 2.50 14.34 27.46
N ARG A 572 3.41 13.35 27.36
CA ARG A 572 3.67 12.24 28.34
C ARG A 572 5.09 11.65 28.19
N PRO A 573 6.14 12.30 28.73
CA PRO A 573 7.45 11.68 28.94
C PRO A 573 7.43 10.75 30.16
N LEU A 574 7.90 9.51 29.97
CA LEU A 574 8.28 8.45 30.92
C LEU A 574 8.31 7.15 30.09
N ALA A 575 9.40 6.38 29.98
CA ALA A 575 10.79 6.57 30.41
C ALA A 575 11.71 5.75 29.47
N LEU A 576 13.04 5.85 29.65
CA LEU A 576 14.07 5.59 28.63
C LEU A 576 14.01 6.65 27.52
#